data_AF-A0A2M6GLC6-F1
#
_entry.id   AF-A0A2M6GLC6-F1
#
_cell.length_a   1.000
_cell.length_b   1.000
_cell.length_c   1.000
_cell.angle_alpha   90.00
_cell.angle_beta   90.00
_cell.angle_gamma   90.00
#
_symmetry.space_group_name_H-M   'P 1'
#
loop_
_entity.id
_entity.type
_entity.pdbx_description
1 polymer ?
#
loop_
_entity_poly.entity_id
_entity_poly.type
_entity_poly.pdbx_seq_one_letter_code
_entity_poly.pdbx_strand_id
1 'polypeptide(L)'
;MQNSAIRRPVDAYFAQYAESHLHPANKLIHWICVPLIVFSLLGLVWSIPFPHLPFLGKANGYINWATFLILFSMLYYLRLSLPLAIIMLLTLCVFTAGIVALEKRHDHAGWLPMGQVCLIIFVLSWIGQFIGHKIEGKKPSFLDDIKFLLIG
;
A
#
# COMPACT_ATOMS: atom_id res chain seq x y z
N MET A 1 7.12 -40.59 4.23
CA MET A 1 6.97 -39.56 5.27
C MET A 1 6.77 -38.23 4.56
N GLN A 2 5.54 -37.71 4.52
CA GLN A 2 5.27 -36.41 3.91
C GLN A 2 5.96 -35.33 4.73
N ASN A 3 6.89 -34.62 4.08
CA ASN A 3 7.56 -33.46 4.64
C ASN A 3 6.48 -32.40 4.91
N SER A 4 6.04 -32.26 6.16
CA SER A 4 5.19 -31.15 6.57
C SER A 4 6.07 -29.91 6.57
N ALA A 5 6.34 -29.38 5.38
CA ALA A 5 6.97 -28.08 5.24
C ALA A 5 6.20 -27.12 6.13
N ILE A 6 6.88 -26.52 7.11
CA ILE A 6 6.31 -25.50 7.97
C ILE A 6 5.77 -24.43 7.01
N ARG A 7 4.45 -24.40 6.79
CA ARG A 7 3.82 -23.42 5.92
C ARG A 7 4.06 -22.08 6.58
N ARG A 8 4.72 -21.17 5.86
CA ARG A 8 4.89 -19.81 6.35
C ARG A 8 3.50 -19.18 6.39
N PRO A 9 3.21 -18.25 7.32
CA PRO A 9 1.92 -17.59 7.37
C PRO A 9 1.49 -17.00 6.01
N VAL A 10 2.46 -16.47 5.24
CA VAL A 10 2.25 -15.95 3.88
C VAL A 10 1.63 -16.97 2.92
N ASP A 11 1.97 -18.26 3.04
CA ASP A 11 1.48 -19.30 2.14
C ASP A 11 -0.02 -19.58 2.37
N ALA A 12 -0.52 -19.41 3.61
CA ALA A 12 -1.94 -19.55 3.93
C ALA A 12 -2.77 -18.40 3.35
N TYR A 13 -2.24 -17.18 3.39
CA TYR A 13 -2.91 -16.02 2.80
C TYR A 13 -3.04 -16.13 1.27
N PHE A 14 -1.98 -16.57 0.58
CA PHE A 14 -2.06 -16.78 -0.87
C PHE A 14 -3.08 -17.85 -1.28
N ALA A 15 -3.23 -18.91 -0.48
CA ALA A 15 -4.25 -19.94 -0.73
C ALA A 15 -5.67 -19.36 -0.61
N GLN A 16 -5.95 -18.59 0.43
CA GLN A 16 -7.24 -17.93 0.63
C GLN A 16 -7.55 -16.90 -0.48
N TYR A 17 -6.53 -16.16 -0.94
CA TYR A 17 -6.66 -15.21 -2.04
C TYR A 17 -7.06 -15.92 -3.35
N ALA A 18 -6.42 -17.06 -3.66
CA ALA A 18 -6.69 -17.83 -4.88
C ALA A 18 -8.12 -18.38 -4.96
N GLU A 19 -8.78 -18.66 -3.83
CA GLU A 19 -10.16 -19.16 -3.80
C GLU A 19 -11.20 -18.10 -4.17
N SER A 20 -10.88 -16.82 -3.98
CA SER A 20 -11.81 -15.69 -4.15
C SER A 20 -11.57 -14.85 -5.41
N HIS A 21 -10.43 -15.03 -6.09
CA HIS A 21 -10.01 -14.23 -7.25
C HIS A 21 -9.73 -15.11 -8.48
N LEU A 22 -10.80 -15.65 -9.08
CA LEU A 22 -10.69 -16.55 -10.23
C LEU A 22 -10.78 -15.78 -11.55
N HIS A 23 -11.62 -14.73 -11.62
CA HIS A 23 -11.88 -14.01 -12.85
C HIS A 23 -10.64 -13.20 -13.30
N PRO A 24 -10.15 -13.37 -14.54
CA PRO A 24 -8.93 -12.71 -15.01
C PRO A 24 -9.04 -11.19 -15.02
N ALA A 25 -10.21 -10.63 -15.35
CA ALA A 25 -10.42 -9.18 -15.32
C ALA A 25 -10.35 -8.61 -13.89
N ASN A 26 -10.91 -9.31 -12.90
CA ASN A 26 -10.87 -8.88 -11.50
C ASN A 26 -9.42 -8.91 -10.99
N LYS A 27 -8.67 -9.98 -11.29
CA LYS A 27 -7.23 -10.06 -10.96
C LYS A 27 -6.41 -8.91 -11.55
N LEU A 28 -6.65 -8.57 -12.83
CA LEU A 28 -5.95 -7.45 -13.47
C LEU A 28 -6.29 -6.11 -12.82
N ILE A 29 -7.58 -5.86 -12.58
CA ILE A 29 -8.05 -4.66 -11.88
C ILE A 29 -7.40 -4.57 -10.51
N HIS A 30 -7.36 -5.68 -9.77
CA HIS A 30 -6.79 -5.74 -8.43
C HIS A 30 -5.29 -5.44 -8.44
N TRP A 31 -4.54 -6.05 -9.36
CA TRP A 31 -3.10 -5.85 -9.52
C TRP A 31 -2.71 -4.40 -9.86
N ILE A 32 -3.60 -3.64 -10.49
CA ILE A 32 -3.41 -2.20 -10.75
C ILE A 32 -3.88 -1.36 -9.57
N CYS A 33 -5.09 -1.61 -9.07
CA CYS A 33 -5.73 -0.75 -8.09
C CYS A 33 -5.13 -0.89 -6.69
N VAL A 34 -4.68 -2.08 -6.26
CA VAL A 34 -4.06 -2.25 -4.93
C VAL A 34 -2.79 -1.42 -4.77
N PRO A 35 -1.79 -1.50 -5.66
CA PRO A 35 -0.60 -0.65 -5.57
C PRO A 35 -0.93 0.84 -5.55
N LEU A 36 -1.91 1.28 -6.35
CA LEU A 36 -2.35 2.67 -6.39
C LEU A 36 -3.07 3.10 -5.10
N ILE A 37 -3.87 2.23 -4.49
CA ILE A 37 -4.48 2.46 -3.18
C ILE A 37 -3.41 2.61 -2.11
N VAL A 38 -2.40 1.73 -2.09
CA VAL A 38 -1.29 1.81 -1.12
C VAL A 38 -0.49 3.09 -1.30
N PHE A 39 -0.11 3.42 -2.55
CA PHE A 39 0.60 4.65 -2.88
C PHE A 39 -0.16 5.90 -2.44
N SER A 40 -1.44 5.98 -2.80
CA SER A 40 -2.28 7.13 -2.48
C SER A 40 -2.59 7.25 -1.00
N LEU A 41 -2.85 6.13 -0.30
CA LEU A 41 -3.03 6.13 1.15
C LEU A 41 -1.77 6.63 1.87
N LEU A 42 -0.59 6.18 1.43
CA LEU A 42 0.68 6.65 1.99
C LEU A 42 0.85 8.16 1.81
N GLY A 43 0.53 8.71 0.63
CA GLY A 43 0.58 10.15 0.36
C GLY A 43 -0.47 10.96 1.14
N LEU A 44 -1.67 10.41 1.36
CA LEU A 44 -2.68 11.03 2.22
C LEU A 44 -2.22 11.10 3.67
N VAL A 45 -1.64 10.02 4.20
CA VAL A 45 -1.06 10.00 5.56
C VAL A 45 0.15 10.93 5.66
N TRP A 46 0.97 11.02 4.61
CA TRP A 46 2.08 11.97 4.50
C TRP A 46 1.62 13.42 4.59
N SER A 47 0.45 13.73 4.03
CA SER A 47 -0.12 15.08 4.02
C SER A 47 -0.72 15.52 5.37
N ILE A 48 -0.80 14.64 6.36
CA ILE A 48 -1.35 14.98 7.68
C ILE A 48 -0.31 15.83 8.43
N PRO A 49 -0.70 17.00 8.97
CA PRO A 49 0.20 17.84 9.76
C PRO A 49 0.88 17.06 10.89
N PHE A 50 2.20 17.19 10.97
CA PHE A 50 3.02 16.54 11.98
C PHE A 50 3.67 17.60 12.90
N PRO A 51 3.69 17.39 14.22
CA PRO A 51 4.30 18.35 15.14
C PRO A 51 5.78 18.55 14.84
N HIS A 52 6.23 19.80 14.89
CA HIS A 52 7.65 20.12 14.74
C HIS A 52 8.43 19.60 15.95
N LEU A 53 9.37 18.68 15.74
CA LEU A 53 10.21 18.11 16.79
C LEU A 53 11.61 18.76 16.74
N PRO A 54 11.92 19.71 17.64
CA PRO A 54 13.14 20.53 17.54
C PRO A 54 14.45 19.73 17.56
N PHE A 55 14.45 18.59 18.26
CA PHE A 55 15.62 17.71 18.38
C PHE A 55 15.98 16.98 17.08
N LEU A 56 15.10 16.96 16.07
CA LEU A 56 15.33 16.29 14.80
C LEU A 56 16.14 17.14 13.80
N GLY A 57 16.25 18.45 14.00
CA GLY A 57 16.95 19.34 13.08
C GLY A 57 16.51 19.16 11.62
N LYS A 58 17.45 18.83 10.73
CA LYS A 58 17.17 18.60 9.29
C LYS A 58 16.27 17.38 9.01
N ALA A 59 16.13 16.46 9.96
CA ALA A 59 15.28 15.28 9.82
C ALA A 59 13.78 15.59 10.03
N ASN A 60 13.44 16.79 10.50
CA ASN A 60 12.07 17.15 10.86
C ASN A 60 11.08 17.17 9.67
N GLY A 61 11.57 17.23 8.42
CA GLY A 61 10.74 17.07 7.21
C GLY A 61 10.61 15.63 6.72
N TYR A 62 11.40 14.69 7.27
CA TYR A 62 11.41 13.27 6.87
C TYR A 62 10.70 12.35 7.87
N ILE A 63 10.48 12.83 9.10
CA ILE A 63 9.69 12.12 10.12
C ILE A 63 8.29 12.71 10.14
N ASN A 64 7.31 11.90 9.77
CA ASN A 64 5.89 12.21 9.82
C ASN A 64 5.07 10.95 10.12
N TRP A 65 3.74 11.05 10.06
CA TRP A 65 2.85 9.90 10.27
C TRP A 65 3.08 8.74 9.30
N ALA A 66 3.47 9.03 8.05
CA ALA A 66 3.79 8.01 7.06
C ALA A 66 5.08 7.25 7.38
N THR A 67 6.07 7.89 8.01
CA THR A 67 7.29 7.24 8.51
C THR A 67 6.95 6.14 9.52
N PHE A 68 6.04 6.42 10.46
CA PHE A 68 5.59 5.42 11.44
C PHE A 68 4.78 4.30 10.79
N LEU A 69 3.91 4.64 9.83
CA LEU A 69 3.15 3.65 9.07
C LEU A 69 4.10 2.67 8.34
N ILE A 70 5.09 3.19 7.62
CA ILE A 70 6.12 2.38 6.95
C ILE A 70 6.86 1.50 7.95
N LEU A 71 7.29 2.05 9.09
CA LEU A 71 7.99 1.29 10.12
C LEU A 71 7.17 0.11 10.63
N PHE A 72 5.90 0.34 11.00
CA PHE A 72 5.03 -0.73 11.50
C PHE A 72 4.72 -1.77 10.43
N SER A 73 4.46 -1.35 9.19
CA SER A 73 4.27 -2.26 8.06
C SER A 73 5.52 -3.12 7.83
N MET A 74 6.72 -2.54 7.86
CA MET A 74 7.96 -3.29 7.68
C MET A 74 8.22 -4.31 8.79
N LEU A 75 7.93 -3.96 10.05
CA LEU A 75 8.01 -4.91 11.17
C LEU A 75 7.03 -6.09 10.97
N TYR A 76 5.85 -5.84 10.42
CA TYR A 76 4.88 -6.88 10.08
C TYR A 76 5.38 -7.78 8.92
N TYR A 77 5.88 -7.20 7.83
CA TYR A 77 6.42 -7.97 6.70
C TYR A 77 7.62 -8.84 7.09
N LEU A 78 8.51 -8.33 7.95
CA LEU A 78 9.63 -9.11 8.47
C LEU A 78 9.18 -10.34 9.26
N ARG A 79 8.04 -10.25 9.98
CA ARG A 79 7.43 -11.40 10.66
C ARG A 79 6.81 -12.41 9.69
N LEU A 80 6.36 -11.97 8.52
CA LEU A 80 5.79 -12.86 7.50
C LEU A 80 6.86 -13.63 6.73
N SER A 81 7.80 -12.91 6.09
CA SER A 81 8.98 -13.50 5.45
C SER A 81 9.99 -12.43 5.03
N LEU A 82 11.29 -12.73 5.14
CA LEU A 82 12.35 -11.81 4.70
C LEU A 82 12.28 -11.45 3.20
N PRO A 83 12.05 -12.39 2.26
CA PRO A 83 11.93 -12.04 0.84
C PRO A 83 10.78 -11.05 0.58
N LEU A 84 9.63 -11.26 1.22
CA LEU A 84 8.50 -10.34 1.09
C LEU A 84 8.85 -8.96 1.66
N ALA A 85 9.49 -8.90 2.82
CA ALA A 85 9.93 -7.64 3.41
C ALA A 85 10.87 -6.85 2.47
N ILE A 86 11.80 -7.51 1.78
CA ILE A 86 12.70 -6.85 0.83
C ILE A 86 11.92 -6.26 -0.34
N ILE A 87 11.00 -7.03 -0.93
CA ILE A 87 10.15 -6.55 -2.04
C ILE A 87 9.33 -5.33 -1.59
N MET A 88 8.71 -5.42 -0.42
CA MET A 88 7.88 -4.34 0.12
C MET A 88 8.70 -3.09 0.46
N LEU A 89 9.92 -3.25 0.98
CA LEU A 89 10.83 -2.14 1.21
C LEU A 89 11.14 -1.39 -0.08
N LEU A 90 11.47 -2.12 -1.15
CA LEU A 90 11.75 -1.51 -2.47
C LEU A 90 10.52 -0.80 -3.03
N THR A 91 9.34 -1.42 -2.95
CA THR A 91 8.08 -0.79 -3.38
C THR A 91 7.78 0.48 -2.60
N LEU A 92 7.93 0.46 -1.27
CA LEU A 92 7.70 1.65 -0.43
C LEU A 92 8.72 2.77 -0.69
N CYS A 93 9.97 2.43 -1.00
CA CYS A 93 10.97 3.41 -1.45
C CYS A 93 10.55 4.10 -2.75
N VAL A 94 10.08 3.34 -3.75
CA VAL A 94 9.57 3.89 -5.02
C VAL A 94 8.35 4.79 -4.77
N PHE A 95 7.41 4.35 -3.94
CA PHE A 95 6.22 5.14 -3.61
C PHE A 95 6.57 6.44 -2.89
N THR A 96 7.45 6.38 -1.89
CA THR A 96 7.91 7.56 -1.15
C THR A 96 8.62 8.54 -2.10
N ALA A 97 9.47 8.05 -3.00
CA ALA A 97 10.10 8.89 -4.02
C ALA A 97 9.07 9.58 -4.92
N GLY A 98 8.01 8.87 -5.32
CA GLY A 98 6.90 9.43 -6.10
C GLY A 98 6.12 10.50 -5.34
N ILE A 99 5.82 10.28 -4.06
CA ILE A 99 5.13 11.25 -3.20
C ILE A 99 5.95 12.54 -3.06
N VAL A 100 7.24 12.42 -2.74
CA VAL A 100 8.15 13.57 -2.63
C VAL A 100 8.30 14.29 -3.97
N ALA A 101 8.30 13.57 -5.09
CA ALA A 101 8.33 14.18 -6.42
C ALA A 101 7.05 14.98 -6.73
N LEU A 102 5.88 14.49 -6.32
CA LEU A 102 4.60 15.20 -6.44
C LEU A 102 4.57 16.46 -5.59
N GLU A 103 5.05 16.39 -4.35
CA GLU A 103 5.18 17.53 -3.43
C GLU A 103 6.07 18.62 -4.04
N LYS A 104 7.28 18.25 -4.49
CA LYS A 104 8.19 19.18 -5.17
C LYS A 104 7.58 19.79 -6.44
N ARG A 105 6.77 19.03 -7.19
CA ARG A 105 6.12 19.53 -8.40
C ARG A 105 5.04 20.57 -8.08
N HIS A 106 4.34 20.43 -6.96
CA HIS A 106 3.46 21.46 -6.45
C HIS A 106 4.25 22.74 -6.13
N ASP A 107 5.33 22.61 -5.34
CA ASP A 107 6.13 23.76 -4.90
C ASP A 107 6.79 24.53 -6.06
N HIS A 108 7.29 23.82 -7.07
CA HIS A 108 8.02 24.43 -8.19
C HIS A 108 7.13 24.93 -9.33
N ALA A 109 6.00 24.27 -9.60
CA ALA A 109 5.19 24.53 -10.79
C ALA A 109 3.73 24.91 -10.47
N GLY A 110 3.35 25.01 -9.20
CA GLY A 110 1.97 25.30 -8.80
C GLY A 110 0.97 24.24 -9.25
N TRP A 111 1.43 23.00 -9.48
CA TRP A 111 0.56 21.87 -9.82
C TRP A 111 -0.46 21.62 -8.69
N LEU A 112 -1.47 20.77 -8.92
CA LEU A 112 -2.36 20.29 -7.87
C LEU A 112 -1.59 19.81 -6.61
N PRO A 113 -2.00 20.19 -5.39
CA PRO A 113 -1.38 19.71 -4.15
C PRO A 113 -1.27 18.18 -4.11
N MET A 114 -0.14 17.66 -3.63
CA MET A 114 0.14 16.21 -3.58
C MET A 114 -1.01 15.43 -2.90
N GLY A 115 -1.53 15.92 -1.77
CA GLY A 115 -2.64 15.29 -1.08
C GLY A 115 -3.93 15.19 -1.93
N GLN A 116 -4.21 16.17 -2.78
CA GLN A 116 -5.37 16.12 -3.70
C GLN A 116 -5.14 15.14 -4.85
N VAL A 117 -3.92 15.07 -5.39
CA VAL A 117 -3.54 14.06 -6.39
C VAL A 117 -3.74 12.66 -5.80
N CYS A 118 -3.24 12.42 -4.59
CA CYS A 118 -3.42 11.15 -3.89
C CYS A 118 -4.90 10.87 -3.61
N LEU A 119 -5.70 11.84 -3.20
CA LEU A 119 -7.13 11.65 -2.98
C LEU A 119 -7.85 11.20 -4.26
N ILE A 120 -7.55 11.81 -5.41
CA ILE A 120 -8.13 11.44 -6.70
C ILE A 120 -7.75 9.99 -7.05
N ILE A 121 -6.46 9.64 -6.93
CA ILE A 121 -5.97 8.28 -7.19
C ILE A 121 -6.68 7.28 -6.27
N PHE A 122 -6.80 7.59 -4.99
CA PHE A 122 -7.45 6.74 -3.99
C PHE A 122 -8.91 6.44 -4.36
N VAL A 123 -9.68 7.49 -4.67
CA VAL A 123 -11.10 7.35 -5.04
C VAL A 123 -11.26 6.55 -6.33
N LEU A 124 -10.49 6.88 -7.38
CA LEU A 124 -10.59 6.17 -8.66
C LEU A 124 -10.18 4.69 -8.56
N SER A 125 -9.16 4.39 -7.76
CA SER A 125 -8.69 3.01 -7.55
C SER A 125 -9.70 2.18 -6.76
N TRP A 126 -10.37 2.77 -5.77
CA TRP A 126 -11.47 2.11 -5.05
C TRP A 126 -12.68 1.84 -5.95
N ILE A 127 -13.05 2.80 -6.81
CA ILE A 127 -14.09 2.58 -7.83
C ILE A 127 -13.70 1.40 -8.72
N GLY A 128 -12.45 1.34 -9.16
CA GLY A 128 -11.88 0.21 -9.89
C GLY A 128 -12.05 -1.12 -9.14
N GLN A 129 -11.60 -1.20 -7.89
CA GLN A 129 -11.76 -2.39 -7.03
C GLN A 129 -13.22 -2.85 -6.96
N PHE A 130 -14.16 -1.95 -6.70
CA PHE A 130 -15.58 -2.30 -6.63
C PHE A 130 -16.13 -2.83 -7.95
N ILE A 131 -15.67 -2.29 -9.09
CA ILE A 131 -15.99 -2.83 -10.41
C ILE A 131 -15.43 -4.25 -10.58
N GLY A 132 -14.18 -4.49 -10.18
CA GLY A 132 -13.55 -5.81 -10.21
C GLY A 132 -14.34 -6.85 -9.42
N HIS A 133 -14.71 -6.54 -8.18
CA HIS A 133 -15.52 -7.43 -7.34
C HIS A 133 -16.92 -7.66 -7.92
N LYS A 134 -17.54 -6.64 -8.52
CA LYS A 134 -18.83 -6.80 -9.20
C LYS A 134 -18.74 -7.79 -10.37
N ILE A 135 -17.62 -7.80 -11.10
CA ILE A 135 -17.36 -8.76 -12.19
C ILE A 135 -17.14 -10.18 -11.63
N GLU A 136 -16.44 -10.32 -10.51
CA GLU A 136 -16.23 -11.63 -9.85
C GLU A 136 -17.54 -12.20 -9.27
N GLY A 137 -18.51 -11.35 -8.93
CA GLY A 137 -19.79 -11.76 -8.33
C GLY A 137 -19.68 -12.16 -6.85
N LYS A 138 -18.48 -12.06 -6.26
CA LYS A 138 -18.23 -12.25 -4.82
C LYS A 138 -18.17 -10.90 -4.13
N LYS A 139 -18.70 -10.82 -2.90
CA LYS A 139 -18.64 -9.58 -2.10
C LYS A 139 -17.17 -9.23 -1.83
N PRO A 140 -16.77 -7.94 -1.87
CA PRO A 140 -15.44 -7.52 -1.44
C PRO A 140 -15.25 -7.92 0.01
N SER A 141 -14.23 -8.73 0.30
CA SER A 141 -13.90 -9.07 1.68
C SER A 141 -13.00 -7.98 2.23
N PHE A 142 -13.55 -6.78 2.45
CA PHE A 142 -12.78 -5.60 2.83
C PHE A 142 -11.79 -5.82 3.99
N LEU A 143 -12.17 -6.65 4.98
CA LEU A 143 -11.32 -6.99 6.12
C LEU A 143 -10.22 -8.01 5.79
N ASP A 144 -10.46 -8.92 4.84
CA ASP A 144 -9.39 -9.78 4.33
C ASP A 144 -8.52 -9.02 3.34
N ASP A 145 -9.09 -8.10 2.56
CA ASP A 145 -8.39 -7.23 1.61
C ASP A 145 -7.43 -6.27 2.34
N ILE A 146 -7.73 -5.81 3.56
CA ILE A 146 -6.75 -5.07 4.39
C ILE A 146 -5.55 -5.96 4.76
N LYS A 147 -5.79 -7.23 5.07
CA LYS A 147 -4.70 -8.17 5.35
C LYS A 147 -3.91 -8.47 4.08
N PHE A 148 -4.57 -8.61 2.93
CA PHE A 148 -3.91 -8.77 1.63
C PHE A 148 -3.15 -7.51 1.21
N LEU A 149 -3.66 -6.31 1.49
CA LEU A 149 -2.96 -5.04 1.30
C LEU A 149 -1.64 -5.01 2.10
N LEU A 150 -1.67 -5.56 3.32
CA LEU A 150 -0.51 -5.74 4.20
C LEU A 150 0.35 -6.95 3.85
N ILE A 151 0.04 -7.71 2.80
CA ILE A 151 0.82 -8.86 2.33
C ILE A 151 1.35 -8.62 0.91
N GLY A 152 0.71 -7.73 0.15
CA GLY A 152 0.96 -7.51 -1.27
C GLY A 152 -0.01 -8.31 -2.12
#